data_AF-A0A382C120-F1
#
_entry.id   AF-A0A382C120-F1
#
_cell.length_a   1.000
_cell.length_b   1.000
_cell.length_c   1.000
_cell.angle_alpha   90.00
_cell.angle_beta   90.00
_cell.angle_gamma   90.00
#
_symmetry.space_group_name_H-M   'P 1'
#
loop_
_entity.id
_entity.type
_entity.pdbx_description
1 polymer ?
#
loop_
_entity_poly.entity_id
_entity_poly.type
_entity_poly.pdbx_seq_one_letter_code
_entity_poly.pdbx_strand_id
1 'polypeptide(L)' 'GIADDGYRLLVNCGEHANQEVLHLHMHLVGGVQLGRMLSQQARNPT' A
#
# COMPACT_ATOMS: atom_id res chain seq x y z
N GLY A 1 -1.07 -8.68 -17.73
CA GLY A 1 -1.14 -7.20 -17.57
C GLY A 1 -1.56 -6.88 -16.15
N ILE A 2 -1.69 -5.62 -15.71
CA ILE A 2 -1.92 -5.35 -14.26
C ILE A 2 -3.11 -6.10 -13.65
N ALA A 3 -4.16 -6.40 -14.45
CA ALA A 3 -5.31 -7.18 -14.01
C ALA A 3 -5.00 -8.67 -13.75
N ASP A 4 -4.08 -9.27 -14.52
CA ASP A 4 -3.68 -10.67 -14.41
C ASP A 4 -2.51 -10.86 -13.43
N ASP A 5 -1.55 -9.92 -13.47
CA ASP A 5 -0.29 -9.98 -12.69
C ASP A 5 -0.49 -9.46 -11.25
N GLY A 6 -1.61 -8.77 -11.00
CA GLY A 6 -1.97 -8.20 -9.72
C GLY A 6 -1.65 -6.72 -9.58
N TYR A 7 -2.38 -6.08 -8.66
CA TYR A 7 -2.26 -4.66 -8.34
C TYR A 7 -2.61 -4.41 -6.87
N ARG A 8 -2.30 -3.22 -6.36
CA ARG A 8 -2.69 -2.75 -5.03
C ARG A 8 -3.64 -1.56 -5.15
N LEU A 9 -4.72 -1.61 -4.38
CA LEU A 9 -5.58 -0.46 -4.11
C LEU A 9 -5.23 0.09 -2.73
N LEU A 10 -5.07 1.41 -2.61
CA LEU A 10 -4.71 2.07 -1.37
C LEU A 10 -5.44 3.40 -1.23
N VAL A 11 -5.92 3.67 -0.01
CA VAL A 11 -6.62 4.90 0.36
C VAL A 11 -5.91 5.48 1.57
N ASN A 12 -5.46 6.74 1.46
CA ASN A 12 -4.88 7.47 2.57
C ASN A 12 -5.94 8.34 3.23
N CYS A 13 -6.11 8.20 4.54
CA CYS A 13 -7.06 8.99 5.33
C CYS A 13 -6.37 9.51 6.61
N GLY A 14 -6.31 10.84 6.75
CA GLY A 14 -5.69 11.52 7.88
C GLY A 14 -4.16 11.55 7.85
N GLU A 15 -3.60 12.12 8.92
CA GLU A 15 -2.17 12.47 9.03
C GLU A 15 -1.26 11.24 8.99
N HIS A 16 -1.54 10.20 9.78
CA HIS A 16 -0.70 9.00 9.84
C HIS A 16 -0.68 8.20 8.53
N ALA A 17 -1.66 8.41 7.65
CA ALA A 17 -1.70 7.82 6.32
C ALA A 17 -1.07 8.71 5.24
N ASN A 18 -0.58 9.91 5.60
CA ASN A 18 -0.07 10.92 4.68
C ASN A 18 -1.10 11.35 3.61
N GLN A 19 -2.32 11.69 4.03
CA GLN A 19 -3.31 12.26 3.11
C GLN A 19 -2.96 13.72 2.75
N GLU A 20 -2.59 13.96 1.50
CA GLU A 20 -2.27 15.31 1.00
C GLU A 20 -3.50 16.04 0.42
N VAL A 21 -4.36 15.30 -0.30
CA VAL A 21 -5.59 15.85 -0.90
C VAL A 21 -6.79 15.48 -0.04
N LEU A 22 -7.47 16.48 0.52
CA LEU A 22 -8.64 16.32 1.40
C LEU A 22 -9.94 16.00 0.62
N HIS A 23 -9.84 15.05 -0.29
CA HIS A 23 -10.96 14.40 -0.97
C HIS A 23 -10.67 12.90 -1.01
N LEU A 24 -11.68 12.06 -0.76
CA LEU A 24 -11.51 10.61 -0.83
C LEU A 24 -11.09 10.19 -2.23
N HIS A 25 -9.93 9.55 -2.35
CA HIS A 25 -9.42 9.00 -3.59
C HIS A 25 -8.69 7.68 -3.33
N MET A 26 -8.53 6.89 -4.39
CA MET A 26 -7.88 5.59 -4.34
C MET A 26 -6.71 5.58 -5.32
N HIS A 27 -5.57 5.08 -4.86
CA HIS A 27 -4.42 4.79 -5.70
C HIS A 27 -4.53 3.37 -6.24
N LEU A 28 -4.43 3.21 -7.57
CA LEU A 28 -4.25 1.93 -8.25
C LEU A 28 -2.80 1.85 -8.72
N VAL A 29 -2.03 0.92 -8.15
CA VAL A 29 -0.60 0.75 -8.45
C VAL A 29 -0.34 -0.70 -8.85
N GLY A 30 0.39 -0.91 -9.95
CA GLY A 30 0.71 -2.23 -10.48
C GLY A 30 1.73 -2.17 -11.61
N GLY A 31 2.00 -3.31 -12.25
CA GLY A 31 2.96 -3.43 -13.35
C GLY A 31 4.34 -3.97 -12.95
N VAL A 32 4.58 -4.15 -11.65
CA VAL A 32 5.78 -4.78 -11.07
C VAL A 32 5.43 -5.45 -9.74
N GLN A 33 6.31 -6.34 -9.24
CA GLN A 33 6.17 -6.94 -7.91
C GLN A 33 6.34 -5.87 -6.81
N LEU A 34 5.25 -5.49 -6.14
CA LEU A 34 5.23 -4.40 -5.16
C LEU A 34 5.76 -4.76 -3.76
N GLY A 35 6.11 -6.02 -3.51
CA GLY A 35 6.56 -6.49 -2.19
C GLY A 35 5.47 -6.43 -1.10
N ARG A 36 5.86 -6.73 0.14
CA ARG A 36 4.96 -6.71 1.32
C ARG A 36 4.70 -5.27 1.75
N MET A 37 3.47 -4.94 2.13
CA MET A 37 3.11 -3.60 2.62
C MET A 37 3.69 -3.29 4.00
N LEU A 38 3.77 -4.29 4.88
CA LEU A 38 4.37 -4.17 6.20
C LEU A 38 5.57 -5.08 6.31
N SER A 39 6.66 -4.55 6.88
CA SER A 39 7.82 -5.36 7.24
C SER A 39 7.41 -6.40 8.29
N GLN A 40 8.00 -7.59 8.19
CA GLN A 40 7.90 -8.54 9.29
C GLN A 40 8.78 -7.98 10.41
N GLN A 41 8.18 -7.63 11.54
CA GLN A 41 8.98 -7.45 12.75
C GLN A 41 9.68 -8.77 13.01
N ALA A 42 11.02 -8.76 13.01
CA ALA A 42 11.78 -9.88 13.56
C ALA A 42 11.29 -10.06 15.00
N ARG A 43 10.57 -11.15 15.27
CA ARG A 43 10.33 -11.57 16.64
C ARG A 43 11.72 -11.82 17.21
N ASN A 44 12.25 -10.94 18.06
CA ASN A 44 13.41 -11.30 18.87
C ASN A 44 12.96 -12.49 19.73
N PRO A 45 13.51 -13.69 19.55
CA PRO A 45 13.30 -14.75 20.52
C PRO A 45 14.08 -14.31 21.76
N THR A 46 13.37 -13.95 22.83
CA THR A 46 13.91 -13.93 24.19
C THR A 46 14.45 -15.30 24.55
#